data_AF-A0A737E0F5-F1
#
_entry.id   AF-A0A737E0F5-F1
#
_cell.length_a   1.000
_cell.length_b   1.000
_cell.length_c   1.000
_cell.angle_alpha   90.00
_cell.angle_beta   90.00
_cell.angle_gamma   90.00
#
_symmetry.space_group_name_H-M   'P 1'
#
loop_
_entity.id
_entity.type
_entity.pdbx_description
1 polymer ?
#
loop_
_entity_poly.entity_id
_entity_poly.type
_entity_poly.pdbx_seq_one_letter_code
_entity_poly.pdbx_strand_id
1 'polypeptide(L)' 'MTNLLPCPFCGGAAHVASEADHPEYGSGGRFYFVRCGTCRAQSGSKYAAPGNDCAIFYSEVRAEWNQRAKEATSEQD' A
#
# COMPACT_ATOMS: atom_id res chain seq x y z
N MET A 1 -10.87 -2.98 10.92
CA MET A 1 -10.13 -3.00 9.63
C MET A 1 -10.37 -1.66 8.95
N THR A 2 -9.32 -0.91 8.64
CA THR A 2 -9.47 0.38 7.94
C THR A 2 -9.73 0.13 6.46
N ASN A 3 -10.82 0.67 5.93
CA ASN A 3 -11.12 0.61 4.50
C ASN A 3 -10.09 1.43 3.71
N LEU A 4 -9.75 0.98 2.50
CA LEU A 4 -8.88 1.74 1.59
C LEU A 4 -9.61 3.00 1.10
N LEU A 5 -8.93 4.14 1.14
CA LEU A 5 -9.44 5.35 0.52
C LEU A 5 -9.41 5.23 -1.02
N PRO A 6 -10.31 5.95 -1.72
CA PRO A 6 -10.27 6.03 -3.18
C PRO A 6 -8.93 6.56 -3.69
N CYS A 7 -8.58 6.19 -4.92
CA CYS A 7 -7.35 6.62 -5.56
C CYS A 7 -7.25 8.17 -5.58
N PRO A 8 -6.14 8.75 -5.07
CA PRO A 8 -5.98 10.20 -5.02
C PRO A 8 -5.88 10.84 -6.41
N PHE A 9 -5.58 10.07 -7.46
CA PHE A 9 -5.38 10.59 -8.81
C PHE A 9 -6.64 10.51 -9.69
N CYS A 10 -7.46 9.49 -9.53
CA CYS A 10 -8.61 9.25 -10.42
C CYS A 10 -9.93 8.90 -9.70
N GLY A 11 -9.94 8.83 -8.37
CA GLY A 11 -11.10 8.43 -7.59
C GLY A 11 -11.49 6.95 -7.69
N GLY A 12 -10.77 6.15 -8.49
CA GLY A 12 -11.05 4.72 -8.68
C GLY A 12 -10.81 3.88 -7.44
N ALA A 13 -11.44 2.70 -7.41
CA ALA A 13 -11.29 1.74 -6.33
C ALA A 13 -9.86 1.18 -6.23
N ALA A 14 -9.35 1.08 -5.00
CA ALA A 14 -8.04 0.55 -4.69
C ALA A 14 -8.15 -0.81 -3.98
N HIS A 15 -7.17 -1.68 -4.18
CA HIS A 15 -7.09 -2.99 -3.54
C HIS A 15 -5.65 -3.32 -3.15
N VAL A 16 -5.48 -4.19 -2.15
CA VAL A 16 -4.17 -4.77 -1.82
C VAL A 16 -3.81 -5.76 -2.93
N ALA A 17 -2.62 -5.62 -3.49
CA ALA A 17 -2.02 -6.51 -4.46
C ALA A 17 -0.69 -7.03 -3.91
N SER A 18 -0.17 -8.09 -4.53
CA SER A 18 1.13 -8.63 -4.16
C SER A 18 1.85 -9.29 -5.32
N GLU A 19 3.17 -9.28 -5.23
CA GLU A 19 4.09 -9.90 -6.18
C GLU A 19 5.05 -10.81 -5.40
N ALA A 20 5.36 -11.98 -5.98
CA ALA A 20 6.31 -12.89 -5.36
C ALA A 20 7.72 -12.29 -5.45
N ASP A 21 8.49 -12.43 -4.38
CA ASP A 21 9.93 -12.19 -4.46
C ASP A 21 10.57 -13.23 -5.40
N HIS A 22 11.64 -12.84 -6.09
CA HIS A 22 12.26 -13.72 -7.08
C HIS A 22 12.85 -14.96 -6.38
N PRO A 23 12.46 -16.18 -6.77
CA PRO A 23 12.88 -17.39 -6.06
C PRO A 23 14.40 -17.65 -6.13
N GLU A 24 15.09 -17.05 -7.10
CA GLU A 24 16.54 -17.22 -7.30
C GLU A 24 17.39 -16.32 -6.39
N TYR A 25 16.82 -15.22 -5.90
CA TYR A 25 17.54 -14.21 -5.10
C TYR A 25 16.85 -13.85 -3.79
N GLY A 26 15.64 -14.35 -3.58
CA GLY A 26 14.74 -14.00 -2.49
C GLY A 26 14.49 -15.15 -1.53
N SER A 27 14.06 -14.83 -0.31
CA SER A 27 13.76 -15.84 0.72
C SER A 27 12.39 -16.52 0.52
N GLY A 28 11.79 -16.40 -0.68
CA GLY A 28 10.44 -16.90 -0.99
C GLY A 28 9.31 -16.05 -0.42
N GLY A 29 9.59 -14.82 0.01
CA GLY A 29 8.57 -13.90 0.51
C GLY A 29 7.77 -13.22 -0.59
N ARG A 30 7.01 -12.19 -0.20
CA ARG A 30 6.16 -11.43 -1.13
C ARG A 30 6.20 -9.94 -0.81
N PHE A 31 6.14 -9.13 -1.86
CA PHE A 31 5.94 -7.69 -1.76
C PHE A 31 4.44 -7.39 -1.83
N TYR A 32 3.94 -6.64 -0.86
CA TYR A 32 2.55 -6.20 -0.78
C TYR A 32 2.46 -4.69 -0.90
N PHE A 33 1.46 -4.24 -1.64
CA PHE A 33 1.22 -2.82 -1.92
C PHE A 33 -0.26 -2.60 -2.22
N VAL A 34 -0.70 -1.35 -2.22
CA VAL A 34 -2.03 -0.99 -2.71
C VAL A 34 -1.93 -0.51 -4.15
N ARG A 35 -2.86 -0.95 -4.99
CA ARG A 35 -2.95 -0.53 -6.40
C ARG A 35 -4.36 -0.06 -6.74
N CYS A 36 -4.44 1.01 -7.53
CA CYS A 36 -5.69 1.44 -8.15
C CYS A 36 -6.08 0.49 -9.29
N GLY A 37 -7.33 0.02 -9.30
CA GLY A 37 -7.87 -0.80 -10.38
C GLY A 37 -8.05 -0.05 -11.71
N THR A 38 -8.15 1.28 -11.67
CA THR A 38 -8.43 2.13 -12.85
C THR A 38 -7.16 2.69 -13.47
N CYS A 39 -6.44 3.57 -12.76
CA CYS A 39 -5.25 4.24 -13.31
C CYS A 39 -3.93 3.54 -12.99
N ARG A 40 -3.98 2.40 -12.28
CA ARG A 40 -2.82 1.57 -11.92
C ARG A 40 -1.77 2.23 -11.01
N ALA A 41 -2.03 3.45 -10.51
CA ALA A 41 -1.22 4.08 -9.46
C ALA A 41 -1.05 3.14 -8.25
N GLN A 42 0.13 3.17 -7.63
CA GLN A 42 0.56 2.20 -6.63
C GLN A 42 1.20 2.92 -5.43
N SER A 43 1.04 2.38 -4.22
CA SER A 43 1.82 2.78 -3.04
C SER A 43 3.27 2.27 -3.12
N GLY A 44 4.08 2.58 -2.11
CA GLY A 44 5.27 1.78 -1.84
C GLY A 44 4.91 0.33 -1.49
N SER A 45 5.90 -0.56 -1.61
CA SER A 45 5.76 -1.99 -1.32
C SER A 45 6.42 -2.34 0.00
N LYS A 46 5.73 -3.16 0.81
CA LYS A 46 6.27 -3.77 2.02
C LYS A 46 6.53 -5.26 1.79
N TYR A 47 7.69 -5.75 2.24
CA TYR A 47 8.04 -7.16 2.14
C TYR A 47 7.55 -7.94 3.36
N ALA A 48 6.94 -9.10 3.11
CA ALA A 48 6.69 -10.11 4.14
C ALA A 48 7.43 -11.40 3.77
N ALA A 49 8.25 -11.88 4.70
CA ALA A 49 8.85 -13.21 4.61
C ALA A 49 7.77 -14.30 4.72
N PRO A 50 8.04 -15.54 4.28
CA PRO A 50 7.07 -16.63 4.37
C PRO A 50 6.47 -16.77 5.78
N GLY A 51 5.14 -16.72 5.88
CA GLY A 51 4.39 -16.83 7.14
C GLY A 51 4.24 -15.53 7.95
N ASN A 52 4.77 -14.40 7.49
CA ASN A 52 4.68 -13.11 8.18
C ASN A 52 3.59 -12.16 7.63
N ASP A 53 2.72 -12.63 6.75
CA ASP A 53 1.63 -11.84 6.16
C ASP A 53 0.36 -11.85 7.03
N CYS A 54 0.46 -11.34 8.25
CA CYS A 54 -0.63 -11.30 9.21
C CYS A 54 -1.55 -10.07 9.05
N ALA A 55 -2.69 -10.06 9.76
CA ALA A 55 -3.66 -8.95 9.69
C ALA A 55 -3.08 -7.57 10.07
N ILE A 56 -2.10 -7.54 10.98
CA ILE A 56 -1.39 -6.31 11.37
C ILE A 56 -0.56 -5.80 10.20
N PHE A 57 0.22 -6.68 9.55
CA PHE A 57 1.00 -6.34 8.37
C PHE A 57 0.12 -5.75 7.25
N TYR A 58 -1.01 -6.38 6.95
CA TYR A 58 -1.96 -5.83 5.97
C TYR A 58 -2.57 -4.48 6.39
N SER A 59 -2.64 -4.18 7.69
CA SER A 59 -3.13 -2.89 8.17
C SER A 59 -2.11 -1.79 7.90
N GLU A 60 -0.82 -2.08 8.01
CA GLU A 60 0.25 -1.15 7.64
C GLU A 60 0.28 -0.84 6.14
N VAL A 61 0.13 -1.87 5.30
CA VAL A 61 0.07 -1.70 3.84
C VAL A 61 -1.09 -0.76 3.46
N ARG A 62 -2.25 -0.89 4.13
CA ARG A 62 -3.40 0.00 3.91
C ARG A 62 -3.15 1.40 4.47
N ALA A 63 -2.51 1.52 5.63
CA ALA A 63 -2.23 2.81 6.26
C ALA A 63 -1.31 3.68 5.38
N GLU A 64 -0.31 3.07 4.73
CA GLU A 64 0.59 3.78 3.81
C GLU A 64 -0.16 4.41 2.63
N TRP A 65 -1.06 3.67 1.99
CA TRP A 65 -1.92 4.21 0.92
C TRP A 65 -2.87 5.32 1.41
N ASN A 66 -3.39 5.15 2.63
CA ASN A 66 -4.33 6.10 3.21
C ASN A 66 -3.63 7.35 3.77
N GLN A 67 -2.30 7.35 3.89
CA GLN A 67 -1.54 8.51 4.32
C GLN A 67 -1.60 9.60 3.26
N ARG A 68 -2.21 10.73 3.60
CA ARG A 68 -2.26 11.92 2.74
C ARG A 68 -1.39 13.00 3.38
N ALA A 69 -0.76 13.82 2.54
CA ALA A 69 -0.16 15.06 3.01
C ALA A 69 -1.26 15.85 3.72
N LYS A 70 -1.06 16.16 5.00
CA LYS A 70 -1.84 17.20 5.64
C LYS A 70 -1.39 18.50 5.00
N GLU A 71 -2.32 19.30 4.51
CA GLU A 71 -2.00 20.66 4.08
C GLU A 71 -1.23 21.32 5.22
N ALA A 72 -0.03 21.81 4.91
CA ALA A 72 0.66 22.69 5.82
C ALA A 72 -0.20 23.95 5.86
N THR A 73 -0.97 24.15 6.92
CA THR A 73 -1.57 25.44 7.21
C THR A 73 -0.42 26.42 7.35
N SER A 74 -0.10 27.12 6.26
CA SER A 74 0.70 28.33 6.32
C SER A 74 -0.18 29.38 7.00
N GLU A 75 -0.17 29.37 8.33
CA GLU A 75 -0.55 30.51 9.15
C GLU A 75 0.50 31.60 8.85
N GLN A 76 0.19 32.46 7.88
CA GLN A 76 0.93 33.69 7.63
C GLN A 76 0.35 34.75 8.57
N ASP A 77 1.10 35.06 9.62
CA ASP A 77 0.95 36.29 10.41
C ASP A 77 1.49 37.50 9.62
#